data_AF-A0A955WGM7-F1
#
_entry.id   AF-A0A955WGM7-F1
#
_cell.length_a   1.000
_cell.length_b   1.000
_cell.length_c   1.000
_cell.angle_alpha   90.00
_cell.angle_beta   90.00
_cell.angle_gamma   90.00
#
_symmetry.space_group_name_H-M   'P 1'
#
loop_
_entity.id
_entity.type
_entity.pdbx_description
1 polymer ?
#
loop_
_entity_poly.entity_id
_entity_poly.type
_entity_poly.pdbx_seq_one_letter_code
_entity_poly.pdbx_strand_id
1 'polypeptide(L)'
;PGGGRFADAAALAARIAETWDEVADAGHGQPYVVFTGGEPALQLDEAVLDAVHARGFAAAIETNGTKPLPAGLDWICVSPKPRSTLVVTAGDELKLVFPQVECPPETYAALAFTHHFLQPMDGPDRAANTAAAAQYCLKHPRWRLSLQTHKLIGLP
;
A
#
# COMPACT_ATOMS: atom_id res chain seq x y z
N PRO A 1 2.94 -1.03 -18.44
CA PRO A 1 3.51 0.20 -19.05
C PRO A 1 2.53 1.38 -18.85
N GLY A 2 2.94 2.41 -18.11
CA GLY A 2 2.08 3.56 -17.78
C GLY A 2 2.77 4.67 -16.97
N GLY A 3 4.08 4.58 -16.80
CA GLY A 3 4.87 5.62 -16.14
C GLY A 3 5.13 6.81 -17.07
N GLY A 4 5.35 7.98 -16.49
CA GLY A 4 5.60 9.21 -17.25
C GLY A 4 5.79 10.41 -16.33
N ARG A 5 6.06 11.57 -16.92
CA ARG A 5 5.96 12.87 -16.26
C ARG A 5 4.74 13.58 -16.80
N PHE A 6 3.89 14.06 -15.90
CA PHE A 6 2.68 14.78 -16.25
C PHE A 6 2.87 16.26 -15.94
N ALA A 7 2.28 17.13 -16.76
CA ALA A 7 2.40 18.58 -16.59
C ALA A 7 1.72 19.07 -15.30
N ASP A 8 0.62 18.42 -14.93
CA ASP A 8 -0.18 18.73 -13.76
C ASP A 8 -0.98 17.50 -13.27
N ALA A 9 -1.70 17.69 -12.16
CA ALA A 9 -2.56 16.69 -11.55
C ALA A 9 -3.70 16.23 -12.48
N ALA A 10 -4.27 17.14 -13.28
CA ALA A 10 -5.38 16.83 -14.17
C ALA A 10 -4.95 15.88 -15.31
N ALA A 11 -3.74 16.08 -15.85
CA ALA A 11 -3.15 15.22 -16.87
C ALA A 11 -2.83 13.82 -16.32
N LEU A 12 -2.32 13.72 -15.08
CA LEU A 12 -2.12 12.44 -14.41
C LEU A 12 -3.46 11.73 -14.18
N ALA A 13 -4.46 12.43 -13.63
CA ALA A 13 -5.78 11.86 -13.37
C ALA A 13 -6.49 11.42 -14.66
N ALA A 14 -6.30 12.13 -15.77
CA ALA A 14 -6.76 11.72 -17.09
C ALA A 14 -6.13 10.40 -17.54
N ARG A 15 -4.80 10.26 -17.40
CA ARG A 15 -4.10 9.02 -17.75
C ARG A 15 -4.54 7.84 -16.86
N ILE A 16 -4.78 8.08 -15.58
CA ILE A 16 -5.31 7.06 -14.66
C ILE A 16 -6.68 6.57 -15.15
N ALA A 17 -7.57 7.50 -15.50
CA ALA A 17 -8.91 7.15 -16.02
C ALA A 17 -8.83 6.39 -17.35
N GLU A 18 -8.00 6.84 -18.30
CA GLU A 18 -7.77 6.13 -19.57
C GLU A 18 -7.33 4.69 -19.33
N THR A 19 -6.39 4.48 -18.39
CA THR A 19 -5.89 3.14 -18.04
C THR A 19 -6.97 2.25 -17.42
N TRP A 20 -7.87 2.83 -16.62
CA TRP A 20 -9.00 2.11 -16.05
C TRP A 20 -10.01 1.72 -17.13
N ASP A 21 -10.37 2.65 -18.01
CA ASP A 21 -11.37 2.44 -19.08
C ASP A 21 -10.89 1.42 -20.14
N GLU A 22 -9.58 1.22 -20.31
CA GLU A 22 -9.02 0.18 -21.18
C GLU A 22 -9.33 -1.25 -20.72
N VAL A 23 -9.52 -1.46 -19.41
CA VAL A 23 -9.68 -2.79 -18.81
C VAL A 23 -11.05 -3.00 -18.16
N ALA A 24 -11.78 -1.93 -17.85
CA ALA A 24 -13.06 -2.00 -17.16
C ALA A 24 -14.21 -2.17 -18.16
N ASP A 25 -14.98 -3.26 -18.02
CA ASP A 25 -16.30 -3.35 -18.62
C ASP A 25 -17.23 -2.33 -17.93
N ALA A 26 -17.91 -1.51 -18.74
CA ALA A 26 -18.80 -0.46 -18.24
C ALA A 26 -19.90 -1.06 -17.34
N GLY A 27 -19.82 -0.81 -16.02
CA GLY A 27 -20.89 -1.14 -15.07
C GLY A 27 -20.49 -1.69 -13.70
N HIS A 28 -19.20 -1.85 -13.38
CA HIS A 28 -18.81 -2.51 -12.13
C HIS A 28 -17.90 -1.66 -11.23
N GLY A 29 -18.46 -1.23 -10.09
CA GLY A 29 -17.72 -0.71 -8.93
C GLY A 29 -17.29 0.76 -9.01
N GLN A 30 -16.92 1.31 -7.86
CA GLN A 30 -16.21 2.60 -7.80
C GLN A 30 -14.77 2.36 -8.27
N PRO A 31 -14.23 3.16 -9.20
CA PRO A 31 -12.84 3.02 -9.61
C PRO A 31 -11.89 3.29 -8.43
N TYR A 32 -10.78 2.56 -8.37
CA TYR A 32 -9.86 2.60 -7.23
C TYR A 32 -8.42 2.68 -7.70
N VAL A 33 -7.68 3.68 -7.24
CA VAL A 33 -6.27 3.89 -7.57
C VAL A 33 -5.40 3.68 -6.34
N VAL A 34 -4.33 2.89 -6.49
CA VAL A 34 -3.31 2.70 -5.46
C VAL A 34 -2.04 3.45 -5.86
N PHE A 35 -1.73 4.52 -5.15
CA PHE A 35 -0.47 5.24 -5.27
C PHE A 35 0.65 4.47 -4.55
N THR A 36 1.58 3.94 -5.34
CA THR A 36 2.73 3.16 -4.88
C THR A 36 4.00 3.56 -5.66
N GLY A 37 5.08 2.77 -5.59
CA GLY A 37 6.32 2.98 -6.34
C GLY A 37 7.54 2.96 -5.42
N GLY A 38 8.41 3.96 -5.56
CA GLY A 38 9.47 4.22 -4.58
C GLY A 38 8.89 4.64 -3.23
N GLU A 39 8.93 5.93 -2.92
CA GLU A 39 8.11 6.50 -1.84
C GLU A 39 7.08 7.46 -2.46
N PRO A 40 5.78 7.10 -2.53
CA PRO A 40 4.77 7.92 -3.18
C PRO A 40 4.58 9.30 -2.52
N ALA A 41 4.76 9.41 -1.20
CA ALA A 41 4.63 10.69 -0.48
C ALA A 41 5.74 11.71 -0.80
N LEU A 42 6.69 11.37 -1.69
CA LEU A 42 7.63 12.35 -2.26
C LEU A 42 7.01 13.18 -3.41
N GLN A 43 5.93 12.70 -4.01
CA GLN A 43 5.33 13.29 -5.21
C GLN A 43 3.81 13.47 -5.11
N LEU A 44 3.13 12.64 -4.32
CA LEU A 44 1.69 12.72 -4.12
C LEU A 44 1.34 13.96 -3.27
N ASP A 45 0.42 14.77 -3.77
CA ASP A 45 -0.11 15.95 -3.10
C ASP A 45 -1.64 16.00 -3.18
N GLU A 46 -2.23 17.00 -2.53
CA GLU A 46 -3.69 17.18 -2.47
C GLU A 46 -4.29 17.46 -3.86
N ALA A 47 -3.55 18.15 -4.75
CA ALA A 47 -4.05 18.46 -6.10
C ALA A 47 -4.25 17.18 -6.94
N VAL A 48 -3.35 16.20 -6.81
CA VAL A 48 -3.52 14.89 -7.44
C VAL A 48 -4.72 14.15 -6.87
N LEU A 49 -4.90 14.15 -5.55
CA LEU A 49 -6.03 13.50 -4.89
C LEU A 49 -7.37 14.11 -5.31
N ASP A 50 -7.48 15.43 -5.28
CA ASP A 50 -8.65 16.16 -5.75
C ASP A 50 -8.98 15.82 -7.21
N ALA A 51 -7.96 15.75 -8.07
CA ALA A 51 -8.13 15.47 -9.49
C ALA A 51 -8.62 14.03 -9.77
N VAL A 52 -8.16 13.03 -9.01
CA VAL A 52 -8.67 11.65 -9.16
C VAL A 52 -10.06 11.48 -8.53
N HIS A 53 -10.32 12.14 -7.40
CA HIS A 53 -11.63 12.16 -6.76
C HIS A 53 -12.69 12.84 -7.64
N ALA A 54 -12.34 13.92 -8.33
CA ALA A 54 -13.22 14.57 -9.31
C ALA A 54 -13.62 13.65 -10.48
N ARG A 55 -12.89 12.55 -10.68
CA ARG A 55 -13.18 11.49 -11.66
C ARG A 55 -13.88 10.27 -11.04
N GLY A 56 -14.27 10.34 -9.77
CA GLY A 56 -14.99 9.30 -9.06
C GLY A 56 -14.11 8.18 -8.49
N PHE A 57 -12.78 8.30 -8.55
CA PHE A 57 -11.88 7.32 -7.95
C PHE A 57 -11.90 7.43 -6.43
N ALA A 58 -11.78 6.30 -5.74
CA ALA A 58 -11.20 6.26 -4.41
C ALA A 58 -9.68 6.07 -4.51
N ALA A 59 -8.93 6.66 -3.58
CA ALA A 59 -7.49 6.79 -3.63
C ALA A 59 -6.83 6.18 -2.39
N ALA A 60 -5.88 5.28 -2.62
CA ALA A 60 -5.09 4.65 -1.57
C ALA A 60 -3.60 4.90 -1.74
N ILE A 61 -2.86 4.77 -0.65
CA ILE A 61 -1.39 4.84 -0.66
C ILE A 61 -0.76 3.61 -0.03
N GLU A 62 0.33 3.15 -0.63
CA GLU A 62 1.27 2.17 -0.06
C GLU A 62 2.60 2.89 0.20
N THR A 63 2.86 3.29 1.45
CA THR A 63 4.00 4.14 1.84
C THR A 63 4.93 3.44 2.83
N ASN A 64 6.21 3.84 2.87
CA ASN A 64 7.12 3.46 3.96
C ASN A 64 6.88 4.25 5.27
N GLY A 65 6.01 5.27 5.25
CA GLY A 65 5.60 6.05 6.40
C GLY A 65 6.63 7.07 6.91
N THR A 66 7.68 7.36 6.14
CA THR A 66 8.75 8.31 6.52
C THR A 66 8.44 9.78 6.17
N LYS A 67 7.30 10.03 5.53
CA LYS A 67 6.84 11.37 5.13
C LYS A 67 5.41 11.63 5.61
N PRO A 68 5.06 12.88 5.93
CA PRO A 68 3.66 13.27 6.11
C PRO A 68 2.86 12.95 4.85
N LEU A 69 1.58 12.61 5.03
CA LEU A 69 0.68 12.30 3.93
C LEU A 69 -0.25 13.49 3.66
N PRO A 70 -0.60 13.78 2.39
CA PRO A 70 -1.62 14.76 2.08
C PRO A 70 -3.00 14.32 2.61
N ALA A 71 -3.88 15.29 2.86
CA ALA A 71 -5.27 15.00 3.18
C ALA A 71 -6.01 14.43 1.95
N GLY A 72 -7.10 13.69 2.19
CA GLY A 72 -7.94 13.14 1.10
C GLY A 72 -7.60 11.72 0.65
N LEU A 73 -6.72 11.00 1.35
CA LEU A 73 -6.55 9.56 1.12
C LEU A 73 -7.71 8.78 1.74
N ASP A 74 -8.29 7.86 0.97
CA ASP A 74 -9.37 6.98 1.40
C ASP A 74 -8.86 5.71 2.10
N TRP A 75 -7.61 5.31 1.80
CA TRP A 75 -6.95 4.18 2.46
C TRP A 75 -5.44 4.37 2.59
N ILE A 76 -4.93 4.23 3.81
CA ILE A 76 -3.52 4.39 4.15
C ILE A 76 -2.94 3.03 4.56
N CYS A 77 -2.07 2.48 3.70
CA CYS A 77 -1.23 1.35 4.05
C CYS A 77 0.22 1.79 4.31
N VAL A 78 0.72 1.49 5.50
CA VAL A 78 2.07 1.79 5.94
C VAL A 78 2.87 0.49 6.08
N SER A 79 4.01 0.44 5.39
CA SER A 79 4.98 -0.65 5.48
C SER A 79 6.35 -0.12 5.89
N PRO A 80 6.61 0.04 7.21
CA PRO A 80 7.88 0.54 7.74
C PRO A 80 9.06 -0.26 7.20
N LYS A 81 10.16 0.44 6.94
CA LYS A 81 11.42 -0.17 6.48
C LYS A 81 12.48 -0.07 7.58
N PRO A 82 13.45 -1.01 7.61
CA PRO A 82 14.55 -0.93 8.56
C PRO A 82 15.27 0.42 8.53
N ARG A 83 15.76 0.85 9.70
CA ARG A 83 16.63 2.04 9.84
C ARG A 83 15.99 3.34 9.29
N SER A 84 14.67 3.47 9.37
CA SER A 84 13.97 4.71 9.03
C SER A 84 13.16 5.25 10.22
N THR A 85 12.96 6.57 10.22
CA THR A 85 12.09 7.23 11.20
C THR A 85 10.66 7.22 10.67
N LEU A 86 9.78 6.51 11.38
CA LEU A 86 8.35 6.48 11.06
C LEU A 86 7.69 7.76 11.59
N VAL A 87 7.00 8.49 10.72
CA VAL A 87 6.20 9.67 11.10
C VAL A 87 4.69 9.42 10.96
N VAL A 88 4.29 8.47 10.10
CA VAL A 88 2.90 8.03 9.97
C VAL A 88 2.64 6.92 10.97
N THR A 89 1.93 7.25 12.05
CA THR A 89 1.69 6.36 13.20
C THR A 89 0.22 5.92 13.34
N ALA A 90 -0.61 6.30 12.38
CA ALA A 90 -2.02 5.93 12.28
C ALA A 90 -2.44 5.75 10.82
N GLY A 91 -3.48 4.97 10.58
CA GLY A 91 -4.03 4.70 9.25
C GLY A 91 -4.90 3.46 9.23
N ASP A 92 -5.17 2.93 8.05
CA ASP A 92 -6.05 1.77 7.89
C ASP A 92 -5.30 0.46 8.04
N GLU A 93 -4.11 0.37 7.44
CA GLU A 93 -3.33 -0.85 7.34
C GLU A 93 -1.87 -0.64 7.74
N LEU A 94 -1.41 -1.42 8.72
CA LEU A 94 0.02 -1.62 8.99
C LEU A 94 0.44 -2.98 8.41
N LYS A 95 1.33 -2.99 7.42
CA LYS A 95 1.80 -4.20 6.73
C LYS A 95 3.31 -4.36 6.86
N LEU A 96 3.73 -5.29 7.72
CA LEU A 96 5.16 -5.57 7.92
C LEU A 96 5.62 -6.70 7.01
N VAL A 97 6.76 -6.50 6.36
CA VAL A 97 7.47 -7.59 5.70
C VAL A 97 8.11 -8.47 6.77
N PHE A 98 7.87 -9.78 6.72
CA PHE A 98 8.23 -10.71 7.77
C PHE A 98 8.88 -11.99 7.21
N PRO A 99 9.94 -12.52 7.83
CA PRO A 99 10.63 -12.00 9.01
C PRO A 99 11.60 -10.87 8.67
N GLN A 100 11.72 -9.88 9.56
CA GLN A 100 12.78 -8.86 9.52
C GLN A 100 13.23 -8.54 10.93
N VAL A 101 14.51 -8.77 11.23
CA VAL A 101 15.08 -8.54 12.58
C VAL A 101 15.00 -7.07 12.99
N GLU A 102 15.21 -6.17 12.03
CA GLU A 102 15.19 -4.72 12.26
C GLU A 102 13.77 -4.14 12.38
N CYS A 103 12.74 -4.91 12.01
CA CYS A 103 11.34 -4.51 12.06
C CYS A 103 10.47 -5.57 12.78
N PRO A 104 10.73 -5.86 14.07
CA PRO A 104 9.95 -6.85 14.80
C PRO A 104 8.51 -6.34 15.02
N PRO A 105 7.47 -7.19 14.86
CA PRO A 105 6.08 -6.74 14.93
C PRO A 105 5.70 -6.07 16.25
N GLU A 106 6.32 -6.47 17.36
CA GLU A 106 6.09 -5.94 18.70
C GLU A 106 6.36 -4.44 18.79
N THR A 107 7.34 -3.93 18.03
CA THR A 107 7.69 -2.49 17.99
C THR A 107 6.54 -1.64 17.44
N TYR A 108 5.74 -2.19 16.52
CA TYR A 108 4.71 -1.45 15.82
C TYR A 108 3.29 -1.78 16.30
N ALA A 109 3.15 -2.83 17.12
CA ALA A 109 1.86 -3.35 17.57
C ALA A 109 1.01 -2.34 18.36
N ALA A 110 1.58 -1.26 18.89
CA ALA A 110 0.82 -0.23 19.62
C ALA A 110 0.33 0.92 18.73
N LEU A 111 0.75 0.97 17.46
CA LEU A 111 0.37 2.05 16.55
C LEU A 111 -1.12 2.01 16.20
N ALA A 112 -1.67 3.17 15.84
CA ALA A 112 -3.10 3.38 15.68
C ALA A 112 -3.59 2.99 14.27
N PHE A 113 -3.43 1.71 13.93
CA PHE A 113 -3.92 1.15 12.66
C PHE A 113 -5.11 0.22 12.86
N THR A 114 -6.09 0.27 11.95
CA THR A 114 -7.26 -0.61 11.98
C THR A 114 -6.89 -2.07 11.75
N HIS A 115 -5.95 -2.32 10.84
CA HIS A 115 -5.50 -3.65 10.45
C HIS A 115 -3.98 -3.81 10.63
N HIS A 116 -3.57 -5.00 11.05
CA HIS A 116 -2.17 -5.37 11.23
C HIS A 116 -1.90 -6.64 10.44
N PHE A 117 -1.01 -6.55 9.44
CA PHE A 117 -0.65 -7.67 8.59
C PHE A 117 0.82 -7.99 8.64
N LEU A 118 1.11 -9.30 8.58
CA LEU A 118 2.43 -9.81 8.24
C LEU A 118 2.39 -10.31 6.80
N GLN A 119 3.24 -9.72 5.97
CA GLN A 119 3.49 -10.15 4.61
C GLN A 119 4.78 -10.95 4.55
N PRO A 120 4.76 -12.23 4.14
CA PRO A 120 5.98 -13.01 3.98
C PRO A 120 6.97 -12.29 3.06
N MET A 121 8.22 -12.19 3.50
CA MET A 121 9.32 -11.71 2.68
C MET A 121 9.46 -12.65 1.47
N ASP A 122 9.37 -12.06 0.28
CA ASP A 122 9.59 -12.79 -0.96
C ASP A 122 11.08 -13.06 -1.19
N GLY A 123 11.40 -14.05 -2.02
CA GLY A 123 12.76 -14.49 -2.30
C GLY A 123 12.94 -16.01 -2.21
N PRO A 124 14.19 -16.50 -2.14
CA PRO A 124 14.49 -17.94 -2.10
C PRO A 124 13.77 -18.68 -0.96
N ASP A 125 13.61 -18.01 0.18
CA ASP A 125 13.03 -18.58 1.40
C ASP A 125 11.52 -18.34 1.55
N ARG A 126 10.81 -17.96 0.47
CA ARG A 126 9.38 -17.60 0.52
C ARG A 126 8.51 -18.61 1.27
N ALA A 127 8.72 -19.91 1.05
CA ALA A 127 7.95 -20.96 1.70
C ALA A 127 8.16 -20.97 3.23
N ALA A 128 9.43 -20.85 3.67
CA ALA A 128 9.78 -20.76 5.08
C ALA A 128 9.24 -19.48 5.71
N ASN A 129 9.38 -18.34 5.03
CA ASN A 129 8.86 -17.05 5.48
C ASN A 129 7.33 -17.05 5.62
N THR A 130 6.63 -17.72 4.70
CA THR A 130 5.17 -17.87 4.76
C THR A 130 4.74 -18.69 5.97
N ALA A 131 5.41 -19.82 6.22
CA ALA A 131 5.16 -20.64 7.41
C ALA A 131 5.43 -19.86 8.71
N ALA A 132 6.52 -19.10 8.76
CA ALA A 132 6.88 -18.28 9.91
C ALA A 132 5.85 -17.17 10.18
N ALA A 133 5.42 -16.44 9.14
CA ALA A 133 4.39 -15.41 9.27
C ALA A 133 3.04 -16.01 9.73
N ALA A 134 2.63 -17.13 9.15
CA ALA A 134 1.41 -17.83 9.55
C ALA A 134 1.47 -18.29 11.02
N GLN A 135 2.61 -18.88 11.44
CA GLN A 135 2.80 -19.30 12.82
C GLN A 135 2.76 -18.12 13.80
N TYR A 136 3.33 -16.97 13.41
CA TYR A 136 3.26 -15.76 14.22
C TYR A 136 1.81 -15.27 14.38
N CYS A 137 1.07 -15.13 13.28
CA CYS A 137 -0.34 -14.69 13.31
C CYS A 137 -1.22 -15.63 14.16
N LEU A 138 -0.98 -16.95 14.12
CA LEU A 138 -1.68 -17.92 14.98
C LEU A 138 -1.42 -17.69 16.47
N LYS A 139 -0.21 -17.28 16.84
CA LYS A 139 0.16 -16.96 18.24
C LYS A 139 -0.27 -15.56 18.67
N HIS A 140 -0.40 -14.64 17.71
CA HIS A 140 -0.69 -13.22 17.93
C HIS A 140 -1.88 -12.78 17.05
N PRO A 141 -3.14 -13.07 17.43
CA PRO A 141 -4.31 -12.93 16.56
C PRO A 141 -4.68 -11.49 16.17
N ARG A 142 -4.00 -10.48 16.75
CA ARG A 142 -4.05 -9.11 16.24
C ARG A 142 -3.50 -9.03 14.81
N TRP A 143 -2.51 -9.86 14.49
CA TRP A 143 -1.86 -9.94 13.19
C TRP A 143 -2.57 -10.92 12.27
N ARG A 144 -2.68 -10.54 11.00
CA ARG A 144 -3.28 -11.35 9.94
C ARG A 144 -2.24 -11.61 8.84
N LEU A 145 -2.33 -12.74 8.17
CA LEU A 145 -1.44 -13.05 7.05
C LEU A 145 -1.88 -12.27 5.81
N SER A 146 -0.94 -11.56 5.17
CA SER A 146 -1.14 -10.92 3.86
C SER A 146 -0.23 -11.58 2.84
N LEU A 147 -0.82 -12.16 1.80
CA LEU A 147 -0.05 -12.84 0.75
C LEU A 147 0.06 -11.93 -0.47
N GLN A 148 1.21 -11.97 -1.15
CA GLN A 148 1.39 -11.34 -2.47
C GLN A 148 0.70 -12.18 -3.53
N THR A 149 -0.64 -12.18 -3.53
CA THR A 149 -1.47 -13.05 -4.37
C THR A 149 -1.19 -12.87 -5.85
N HIS A 150 -0.93 -11.65 -6.32
CA HIS A 150 -0.53 -11.36 -7.70
C HIS A 150 0.65 -12.23 -8.17
N LYS A 151 1.68 -12.43 -7.33
CA LYS A 151 2.81 -13.32 -7.65
C LYS A 151 2.45 -14.80 -7.68
N LEU A 152 1.45 -15.20 -6.88
CA LEU A 152 0.98 -16.60 -6.85
C LEU A 152 0.17 -16.94 -8.09
N ILE A 153 -0.58 -15.97 -8.62
CA ILE A 153 -1.47 -16.16 -9.77
C ILE A 153 -0.90 -15.63 -11.09
N GLY A 154 0.30 -15.05 -11.07
CA GLY A 154 1.01 -14.59 -12.27
C GLY A 154 0.49 -13.27 -12.85
N LEU A 155 -0.05 -12.39 -12.01
CA LEU A 155 -0.47 -11.05 -12.41
C LEU A 155 0.60 -9.99 -12.07
N PRO A 156 0.69 -8.91 -12.86
CA PRO A 156 1.51 -7.74 -12.55
C PRO A 156 1.20 -7.10 -11.20
#